data_AF-A0A7R9PX57-F1
#
_entry.id   AF-A0A7R9PX57-F1
#
_cell.length_a   1.000
_cell.length_b   1.000
_cell.length_c   1.000
_cell.angle_alpha   90.00
_cell.angle_beta   90.00
_cell.angle_gamma   90.00
#
_symmetry.space_group_name_H-M   'P 1'
#
loop_
_entity.id
_entity.type
_entity.pdbx_description
1 polymer ?
#
loop_
_entity_poly.entity_id
_entity_poly.type
_entity_poly.pdbx_seq_one_letter_code
_entity_poly.pdbx_strand_id
1 'polypeptide(L)'
;MKTEIKKYAKSDEYWHQIELSLIQLTGIEDGYRAARDGVQPLGARIDLSANGLLLLNLITELGELEQALNRTKKTFELSDGRCSAIVKVLEDGSDLFVSHNSWSGYSTMLRILKKYNLNYKNIAGQHISFSSYPGIIFSIDDYYLISSGLLVLETSIGNYNNSLWPKVVADKVVFEFIRNTVANRMARTGKEWSQIFAKFNSGTYNNQFMIIDYNKFEKGVKPSDLANDVLWIVEQIPGYIESADVTHVLREQHYWPSYNVPYFKSIYDMSDYTSQYIKYGDFFSYEKTARALIFRRDQNKVTDLDSLYKLMRYNDFKNDPLSRCNCSPPYTAEYAIAARCDLNDPNGRYPIDSLGFRSHGAIDVKLTNSDLFSRLEMIANSGPSYEEQPPFQWSNTRIVGVLHSGQPDTFKFPAVHVKWTPTLMHPISFR
;
A
#
# COMPACT_ATOMS: atom_id res chain seq x y z
N MET A 1 11.51 20.37 -9.06
CA MET A 1 12.43 19.59 -8.20
C MET A 1 13.91 19.96 -8.33
N LYS A 2 14.62 19.71 -9.46
CA LYS A 2 16.08 20.01 -9.55
C LYS A 2 16.46 21.45 -9.14
N THR A 3 15.67 22.44 -9.58
CA THR A 3 15.85 23.86 -9.20
C THR A 3 15.72 24.08 -7.70
N GLU A 4 14.68 23.52 -7.09
CA GLU A 4 14.41 23.62 -5.65
C GLU A 4 15.51 22.96 -4.82
N ILE A 5 15.96 21.77 -5.22
CA ILE A 5 17.08 21.06 -4.58
C ILE A 5 18.34 21.93 -4.59
N LYS A 6 18.71 22.48 -5.75
CA LYS A 6 19.88 23.37 -5.87
C LYS A 6 19.81 24.58 -4.94
N LYS A 7 18.59 25.08 -4.69
CA LYS A 7 18.34 26.27 -3.87
C LYS A 7 18.30 25.94 -2.38
N TYR A 8 17.71 24.82 -1.99
CA TYR A 8 17.29 24.57 -0.60
C TYR A 8 17.95 23.36 0.07
N ALA A 9 18.45 22.36 -0.66
CA ALA A 9 18.93 21.10 -0.06
C ALA A 9 20.11 21.25 0.91
N LYS A 10 20.85 22.37 0.88
CA LYS A 10 21.93 22.65 1.85
C LYS A 10 21.43 23.18 3.20
N SER A 11 20.23 23.72 3.25
CA SER A 11 19.67 24.42 4.42
C SER A 11 18.32 23.89 4.87
N ASP A 12 17.66 23.06 4.06
CA ASP A 12 16.35 22.48 4.31
C ASP A 12 16.46 20.95 4.22
N GLU A 13 16.19 20.27 5.35
CA GLU A 13 16.30 18.82 5.46
C GLU A 13 15.32 18.09 4.54
N TYR A 14 14.12 18.64 4.32
CA TYR A 14 13.13 18.03 3.44
C TYR A 14 13.64 17.98 1.99
N TRP A 15 14.17 19.10 1.49
CA TRP A 15 14.77 19.14 0.15
C TRP A 15 16.04 18.29 0.04
N HIS A 16 16.82 18.18 1.11
CA HIS A 16 17.97 17.26 1.15
C HIS A 16 17.52 15.79 1.05
N GLN A 17 16.46 15.40 1.76
CA GLN A 17 15.95 14.02 1.66
C GLN A 17 15.36 13.71 0.27
N ILE A 18 14.75 14.69 -0.40
CA ILE A 18 14.35 14.57 -1.81
C ILE A 18 15.57 14.34 -2.71
N GLU A 19 16.63 15.13 -2.54
CA GLU A 19 17.89 14.97 -3.27
C GLU A 19 18.45 13.55 -3.13
N LEU A 20 18.52 13.03 -1.90
CA LEU A 20 19.01 11.67 -1.63
C LEU A 20 18.17 10.59 -2.32
N SER A 21 16.84 10.72 -2.34
CA SER A 21 15.96 9.79 -3.07
C SER A 21 16.23 9.77 -4.57
N LEU A 22 16.45 10.94 -5.18
CA LEU A 22 16.75 11.04 -6.62
C LEU A 22 18.17 10.57 -6.96
N ILE A 23 19.14 10.79 -6.07
CA ILE A 23 20.50 10.24 -6.19
C ILE A 23 20.47 8.71 -6.09
N GLN A 24 19.71 8.15 -5.14
CA GLN A 24 19.54 6.69 -5.01
C GLN A 24 19.01 6.07 -6.31
N LEU A 25 17.98 6.67 -6.89
CA LEU A 25 17.41 6.21 -8.15
C LEU A 25 18.40 6.31 -9.32
N THR A 26 19.15 7.42 -9.40
CA THR A 26 20.22 7.59 -10.40
C THR A 26 21.29 6.51 -10.25
N GLY A 27 21.70 6.20 -9.01
CA GLY A 27 22.71 5.19 -8.73
C GLY A 27 22.28 3.77 -9.13
N ILE A 28 21.00 3.43 -8.98
CA ILE A 28 20.47 2.12 -9.46
C ILE A 28 20.47 2.09 -10.99
N GLU A 29 20.11 3.19 -11.65
CA GLU A 29 20.13 3.27 -13.12
C GLU A 29 21.56 3.15 -13.66
N ASP A 30 22.52 3.82 -13.04
CA ASP A 30 23.95 3.67 -13.35
C ASP A 30 24.44 2.24 -13.14
N GLY A 31 24.08 1.60 -12.03
CA GLY A 31 24.46 0.22 -11.75
C GLY A 31 23.90 -0.77 -12.78
N TYR A 32 22.64 -0.56 -13.20
CA TYR A 32 22.03 -1.34 -14.27
C TYR A 32 22.76 -1.14 -15.61
N ARG A 33 23.06 0.11 -15.99
CA ARG A 33 23.81 0.42 -17.22
C ARG A 33 25.24 -0.09 -17.17
N ALA A 34 25.89 -0.09 -16.01
CA ALA A 34 27.20 -0.69 -15.83
C ALA A 34 27.18 -2.20 -16.09
N ALA A 35 26.18 -2.89 -15.55
CA ALA A 35 26.01 -4.34 -15.75
C ALA A 35 25.64 -4.70 -17.20
N ARG A 36 24.82 -3.88 -17.87
CA ARG A 36 24.33 -4.15 -19.24
C ARG A 36 25.30 -3.70 -20.33
N ASP A 37 25.85 -2.50 -20.19
CA ASP A 37 26.57 -1.78 -21.26
C ASP A 37 28.06 -1.55 -20.94
N GLY A 38 28.53 -1.89 -19.73
CA GLY A 38 29.91 -1.64 -19.30
C GLY A 38 30.22 -0.16 -18.99
N VAL A 39 29.19 0.69 -18.86
CA VAL A 39 29.35 2.12 -18.56
C VAL A 39 29.72 2.33 -17.09
N GLN A 40 30.81 3.06 -16.82
CA GLN A 40 31.24 3.33 -15.45
C GLN A 40 30.29 4.33 -14.75
N PRO A 41 29.90 4.09 -13.48
CA PRO A 41 29.09 5.04 -12.72
C PRO A 41 29.82 6.38 -12.50
N LEU A 42 29.13 7.50 -12.72
CA LEU A 42 29.73 8.85 -12.62
C LEU A 42 29.69 9.44 -11.20
N GLY A 43 29.34 8.63 -10.19
CA GLY A 43 29.18 9.08 -8.81
C GLY A 43 27.84 9.77 -8.52
N ALA A 44 27.73 10.34 -7.32
CA ALA A 44 26.49 10.91 -6.80
C ALA A 44 26.06 12.15 -7.59
N ARG A 45 24.92 12.06 -8.28
CA ARG A 45 24.27 13.14 -9.04
C ARG A 45 22.78 12.85 -9.23
N ILE A 46 22.05 13.83 -9.75
CA ILE A 46 20.67 13.63 -10.21
C ILE A 46 20.64 13.63 -11.74
N ASP A 47 20.52 12.45 -12.33
CA ASP A 47 20.51 12.23 -13.77
C ASP A 47 19.50 11.15 -14.12
N LEU A 48 18.23 11.58 -14.23
CA LEU A 48 17.09 10.69 -14.42
C LEU A 48 16.46 10.96 -15.79
N SER A 49 16.21 9.87 -16.51
CA SER A 49 15.40 9.88 -17.73
C SER A 49 13.95 9.54 -17.40
N ALA A 50 12.99 10.26 -17.98
CA ALA A 50 11.57 9.92 -17.86
C ALA A 50 11.24 8.51 -18.39
N ASN A 51 12.04 8.01 -19.34
CA ASN A 51 11.91 6.67 -19.92
C ASN A 51 12.88 5.64 -19.28
N GLY A 52 13.58 6.02 -18.21
CA GLY A 52 14.50 5.16 -17.46
C GLY A 52 13.82 4.49 -16.27
N LEU A 53 14.59 4.20 -15.22
CA LEU A 53 14.07 3.59 -13.98
C LEU A 53 13.10 4.51 -13.23
N LEU A 54 13.11 5.81 -13.51
CA LEU A 54 12.09 6.72 -13.00
C LEU A 54 10.68 6.28 -13.41
N LEU A 55 10.48 5.77 -14.63
CA LEU A 55 9.18 5.29 -15.06
C LEU A 55 8.66 4.14 -14.18
N LEU A 56 9.54 3.21 -13.80
CA LEU A 56 9.18 2.13 -12.89
C LEU A 56 8.75 2.67 -11.52
N ASN A 57 9.37 3.75 -11.04
CA ASN A 57 9.04 4.32 -9.74
C ASN A 57 7.85 5.29 -9.80
N LEU A 58 7.47 5.77 -10.99
CA LEU A 58 6.25 6.54 -11.22
C LEU A 58 5.02 5.66 -11.45
N ILE A 59 5.17 4.34 -11.41
CA ILE A 59 4.15 3.39 -11.83
C ILE A 59 2.81 3.56 -11.11
N THR A 60 2.86 3.97 -9.85
CA THR A 60 1.70 4.22 -8.99
C THR A 60 1.04 5.57 -9.27
N GLU A 61 1.78 6.54 -9.83
CA GLU A 61 1.28 7.85 -10.22
C GLU A 61 0.54 7.82 -11.56
N LEU A 62 0.84 6.82 -12.40
CA LEU A 62 0.43 6.81 -13.81
C LEU A 62 -1.09 6.82 -13.98
N GLY A 63 -1.85 6.18 -13.09
CA GLY A 63 -3.31 6.15 -13.17
C GLY A 63 -3.92 7.55 -13.13
N GLU A 64 -3.56 8.35 -12.13
CA GLU A 64 -4.01 9.74 -12.01
C GLU A 64 -3.39 10.65 -13.06
N LEU A 65 -2.13 10.41 -13.45
CA LEU A 65 -1.50 11.21 -14.51
C LEU A 65 -2.17 11.00 -15.88
N GLU A 66 -2.61 9.78 -16.21
CA GLU A 66 -3.40 9.54 -17.42
C GLU A 66 -4.69 10.38 -17.44
N GLN A 67 -5.36 10.50 -16.28
CA GLN A 67 -6.57 11.31 -16.13
C GLN A 67 -6.25 12.81 -16.21
N ALA A 68 -5.25 13.27 -15.44
CA ALA A 68 -4.88 14.68 -15.39
C ALA A 68 -4.37 15.22 -16.73
N LEU A 69 -3.76 14.36 -17.55
CA LEU A 69 -3.29 14.69 -18.89
C LEU A 69 -4.32 14.41 -20.00
N ASN A 70 -5.58 14.10 -19.65
CA ASN A 70 -6.68 13.80 -20.58
C ASN A 70 -6.32 12.73 -21.62
N ARG A 71 -5.63 11.67 -21.20
CA ARG A 71 -5.24 10.58 -22.10
C ARG A 71 -6.49 9.83 -22.58
N THR A 72 -6.69 9.81 -23.90
CA THR A 72 -7.89 9.22 -24.52
C THR A 72 -7.89 7.69 -24.57
N LYS A 73 -6.71 7.07 -24.43
CA LYS A 73 -6.56 5.61 -24.34
C LYS A 73 -5.92 5.26 -22.99
N LYS A 74 -6.71 4.67 -22.10
CA LYS A 74 -6.17 4.04 -20.89
C LYS A 74 -5.21 2.94 -21.31
N THR A 75 -3.98 3.00 -20.82
CA THR A 75 -2.97 1.97 -21.13
C THR A 75 -2.53 1.19 -19.90
N PHE A 76 -2.92 1.62 -18.72
CA PHE A 76 -2.35 1.12 -17.48
C PHE A 76 -3.32 0.25 -16.67
N GLU A 77 -3.18 -1.08 -16.76
CA GLU A 77 -3.94 -2.05 -15.95
C GLU A 77 -3.68 -1.93 -14.44
N LEU A 78 -2.53 -1.39 -14.07
CA LEU A 78 -2.12 -1.11 -12.70
C LEU A 78 -2.88 0.07 -12.04
N SER A 79 -3.63 0.86 -12.83
CA SER A 79 -4.44 1.97 -12.32
C SER A 79 -5.74 1.54 -11.61
N ASP A 80 -6.04 0.24 -11.61
CA ASP A 80 -7.19 -0.36 -10.92
C ASP A 80 -6.76 -1.15 -9.67
N GLY A 81 -5.52 -0.88 -9.20
CA GLY A 81 -4.94 -1.45 -7.98
C GLY A 81 -5.82 -1.18 -6.76
N ARG A 82 -5.98 -2.21 -5.94
CA ARG A 82 -6.78 -2.19 -4.72
C ARG A 82 -5.97 -2.83 -3.60
N CYS A 83 -6.36 -2.62 -2.36
CA CYS A 83 -5.65 -3.20 -1.22
C CYS A 83 -6.64 -3.43 -0.08
N SER A 84 -6.34 -4.39 0.78
CA SER A 84 -7.06 -4.52 2.05
C SER A 84 -6.07 -4.48 3.20
N ALA A 85 -6.39 -3.72 4.24
CA ALA A 85 -5.57 -3.63 5.45
C ALA A 85 -6.41 -3.75 6.71
N ILE A 86 -5.77 -4.21 7.78
CA ILE A 86 -6.34 -4.21 9.13
C ILE A 86 -5.26 -3.87 10.17
N VAL A 87 -5.62 -2.98 11.10
CA VAL A 87 -4.94 -2.78 12.38
C VAL A 87 -5.85 -3.37 13.44
N LYS A 88 -5.36 -4.28 14.28
CA LYS A 88 -6.16 -5.03 15.24
C LYS A 88 -5.48 -5.02 16.61
N VAL A 89 -6.14 -4.47 17.60
CA VAL A 89 -5.75 -4.61 19.00
C VAL A 89 -6.48 -5.83 19.56
N LEU A 90 -5.75 -6.73 20.22
CA LEU A 90 -6.37 -7.88 20.87
C LEU A 90 -7.24 -7.44 22.06
N GLU A 91 -8.32 -8.18 22.31
CA GLU A 91 -9.33 -7.80 23.32
C GLU A 91 -8.75 -7.73 24.74
N ASP A 92 -7.77 -8.58 25.04
CA ASP A 92 -7.03 -8.59 26.30
C ASP A 92 -5.86 -7.58 26.33
N GLY A 93 -5.65 -6.82 25.26
CA GLY A 93 -4.54 -5.87 25.13
C GLY A 93 -3.17 -6.52 24.97
N SER A 94 -3.09 -7.84 24.76
CA SER A 94 -1.82 -8.58 24.77
C SER A 94 -0.91 -8.25 23.57
N ASP A 95 -1.48 -7.78 22.46
CA ASP A 95 -0.73 -7.42 21.25
C ASP A 95 -1.50 -6.47 20.33
N LEU A 96 -0.75 -5.85 19.42
CA LEU A 96 -1.23 -5.02 18.32
C LEU A 96 -0.76 -5.65 17.00
N PHE A 97 -1.72 -6.10 16.21
CA PHE A 97 -1.49 -6.73 14.92
C PHE A 97 -1.75 -5.77 13.77
N VAL A 98 -0.91 -5.83 12.75
CA VAL A 98 -1.09 -5.05 11.53
C VAL A 98 -0.82 -5.92 10.32
N SER A 99 -1.78 -5.98 9.39
CA SER A 99 -1.67 -6.73 8.16
C SER A 99 -2.17 -5.95 6.96
N HIS A 100 -1.56 -6.26 5.81
CA HIS A 100 -1.85 -5.67 4.53
C HIS A 100 -1.79 -6.74 3.43
N ASN A 101 -2.75 -6.74 2.50
CA ASN A 101 -2.66 -7.48 1.25
C ASN A 101 -2.77 -6.51 0.05
N SER A 102 -1.83 -6.63 -0.88
CA SER A 102 -1.82 -5.82 -2.08
C SER A 102 -2.62 -6.50 -3.18
N TRP A 103 -3.47 -5.76 -3.88
CA TRP A 103 -4.13 -6.23 -5.09
C TRP A 103 -3.58 -5.51 -6.30
N SER A 104 -3.17 -6.30 -7.28
CA SER A 104 -2.51 -5.78 -8.47
C SER A 104 -2.72 -6.75 -9.64
N GLY A 105 -2.25 -6.33 -10.82
CA GLY A 105 -2.16 -7.22 -11.97
C GLY A 105 -1.20 -8.39 -11.67
N TYR A 106 -1.57 -9.60 -12.03
CA TYR A 106 -0.74 -10.79 -11.76
C TYR A 106 0.64 -10.76 -12.43
N SER A 107 0.83 -9.97 -13.49
CA SER A 107 2.14 -9.73 -14.11
C SER A 107 3.16 -9.03 -13.19
N THR A 108 2.72 -8.43 -12.07
CA THR A 108 3.59 -7.69 -11.14
C THR A 108 4.22 -8.59 -10.07
N MET A 109 3.90 -9.88 -10.02
CA MET A 109 4.30 -10.81 -8.95
C MET A 109 5.79 -11.21 -8.92
N LEU A 110 6.68 -10.43 -9.53
CA LEU A 110 8.11 -10.46 -9.22
C LEU A 110 8.36 -9.59 -7.98
N ARG A 111 8.51 -10.25 -6.82
CA ARG A 111 8.53 -9.59 -5.51
C ARG A 111 9.91 -9.61 -4.89
N ILE A 112 10.25 -8.55 -4.18
CA ILE A 112 11.46 -8.44 -3.37
C ILE A 112 11.09 -7.79 -2.04
N LEU A 113 11.29 -8.52 -0.94
CA LEU A 113 11.30 -7.92 0.38
C LEU A 113 12.65 -7.25 0.60
N LYS A 114 12.63 -5.98 1.01
CA LYS A 114 13.83 -5.15 1.15
C LYS A 114 14.01 -4.72 2.58
N LYS A 115 15.26 -4.63 3.01
CA LYS A 115 15.65 -3.88 4.21
C LYS A 115 16.76 -2.93 3.84
N TYR A 116 16.51 -1.65 4.04
CA TYR A 116 17.48 -0.59 3.87
C TYR A 116 18.03 -0.19 5.23
N ASN A 117 19.36 -0.19 5.33
CA ASN A 117 20.11 0.42 6.40
C ASN A 117 20.95 1.54 5.77
N LEU A 118 20.44 2.76 5.83
CA LEU A 118 21.04 3.92 5.16
C LEU A 118 21.59 4.87 6.21
N ASN A 119 22.89 5.15 6.14
CA ASN A 119 23.59 6.06 7.05
C ASN A 119 23.36 7.54 6.68
N TYR A 120 22.11 7.92 6.40
CA TYR A 120 21.77 9.32 6.19
C TYR A 120 21.74 10.06 7.52
N LYS A 121 22.02 11.36 7.50
CA LYS A 121 22.00 12.22 8.69
C LYS A 121 20.60 12.78 8.90
N ASN A 122 20.29 13.12 10.15
CA ASN A 122 19.05 13.79 10.56
C ASN A 122 17.77 13.06 10.12
N ILE A 123 17.79 11.73 10.20
CA ILE A 123 16.63 10.87 9.95
C ILE A 123 16.29 10.06 11.19
N ALA A 124 15.00 9.82 11.41
CA ALA A 124 14.49 8.96 12.47
C ALA A 124 14.41 7.49 12.00
N GLY A 125 13.99 7.26 10.75
CA GLY A 125 13.89 5.95 10.11
C GLY A 125 15.20 5.49 9.47
N GLN A 126 16.22 5.18 10.28
CA GLN A 126 17.55 4.73 9.82
C GLN A 126 17.52 3.35 9.15
N HIS A 127 16.66 2.48 9.65
CA HIS A 127 16.38 1.16 9.13
C HIS A 127 14.91 1.06 8.74
N ILE A 128 14.66 0.55 7.53
CA ILE A 128 13.32 0.38 6.99
C ILE A 128 13.25 -0.98 6.30
N SER A 129 12.31 -1.82 6.70
CA SER A 129 11.99 -3.06 5.99
C SER A 129 10.61 -2.99 5.36
N PHE A 130 10.46 -3.45 4.13
CA PHE A 130 9.23 -3.28 3.36
C PHE A 130 9.11 -4.30 2.22
N SER A 131 7.89 -4.53 1.76
CA SER A 131 7.63 -5.30 0.53
C SER A 131 7.76 -4.42 -0.71
N SER A 132 8.31 -4.97 -1.79
CA SER A 132 8.64 -4.19 -2.99
C SER A 132 8.84 -5.09 -4.22
N TYR A 133 9.39 -4.50 -5.29
CA TYR A 133 9.55 -5.06 -6.62
C TYR A 133 10.95 -4.73 -7.19
N PRO A 134 11.46 -5.46 -8.19
CA PRO A 134 12.73 -5.13 -8.85
C PRO A 134 12.77 -3.70 -9.41
N GLY A 135 13.88 -2.97 -9.21
CA GLY A 135 14.09 -1.61 -9.75
C GLY A 135 13.32 -0.48 -9.04
N ILE A 136 12.46 -0.81 -8.07
CA ILE A 136 11.69 0.16 -7.28
C ILE A 136 12.43 0.50 -5.99
N ILE A 137 12.51 1.78 -5.60
CA ILE A 137 13.23 2.19 -4.37
C ILE A 137 12.34 2.33 -3.13
N PHE A 138 11.03 2.24 -3.33
CA PHE A 138 10.01 2.30 -2.30
C PHE A 138 9.15 1.02 -2.33
N SER A 139 8.18 0.90 -1.45
CA SER A 139 7.12 -0.10 -1.61
C SER A 139 6.13 0.41 -2.66
N ILE A 140 5.48 -0.46 -3.42
CA ILE A 140 4.28 -0.07 -4.21
C ILE A 140 3.02 -0.53 -3.49
N ASP A 141 3.17 -1.35 -2.46
CA ASP A 141 2.09 -2.11 -1.86
C ASP A 141 0.98 -1.26 -1.22
N ASP A 142 1.17 -0.43 -0.18
CA ASP A 142 2.36 -0.18 0.64
C ASP A 142 2.42 -0.88 2.01
N TYR A 143 3.63 -1.24 2.46
CA TYR A 143 3.87 -1.77 3.81
C TYR A 143 5.32 -1.58 4.28
N TYR A 144 5.52 -0.76 5.31
CA TYR A 144 6.84 -0.40 5.86
C TYR A 144 6.88 -0.61 7.38
N LEU A 145 7.95 -1.26 7.86
CA LEU A 145 8.33 -1.28 9.27
C LEU A 145 9.57 -0.40 9.43
N ILE A 146 9.49 0.62 10.29
CA ILE A 146 10.47 1.69 10.38
C ILE A 146 11.05 1.72 11.79
N SER A 147 12.39 1.77 11.88
CA SER A 147 13.13 1.85 13.15
C SER A 147 12.82 3.05 14.04
N SER A 148 12.10 4.06 13.55
CA SER A 148 11.55 5.15 14.38
C SER A 148 10.42 4.68 15.31
N GLY A 149 9.95 3.44 15.16
CA GLY A 149 8.81 2.88 15.87
C GLY A 149 7.49 3.01 15.09
N LEU A 150 7.54 3.54 13.86
CA LEU A 150 6.39 3.65 12.99
C LEU A 150 6.23 2.43 12.08
N LEU A 151 4.99 1.99 11.92
CA LEU A 151 4.56 1.14 10.82
C LEU A 151 3.65 1.95 9.90
N VAL A 152 3.98 1.99 8.61
CA VAL A 152 3.24 2.76 7.60
C VAL A 152 2.73 1.81 6.51
N LEU A 153 1.45 1.91 6.18
CA LEU A 153 0.80 1.17 5.11
C LEU A 153 -0.32 2.02 4.51
N GLU A 154 -0.80 1.69 3.31
CA GLU A 154 -1.97 2.34 2.74
C GLU A 154 -2.93 1.40 2.02
N THR A 155 -4.12 1.91 1.70
CA THR A 155 -4.91 1.40 0.58
C THR A 155 -5.33 2.55 -0.32
N SER A 156 -5.25 2.35 -1.65
CA SER A 156 -5.50 3.41 -2.60
C SER A 156 -6.96 3.84 -2.63
N ILE A 157 -7.22 5.14 -2.63
CA ILE A 157 -8.55 5.74 -2.79
C ILE A 157 -8.64 6.45 -4.14
N GLY A 158 -9.80 6.39 -4.78
CA GLY A 158 -10.01 7.01 -6.08
C GLY A 158 -10.22 8.52 -6.01
N ASN A 159 -10.11 9.17 -7.17
CA ASN A 159 -10.73 10.46 -7.41
C ASN A 159 -11.65 10.36 -8.62
N TYR A 160 -12.96 10.49 -8.39
CA TYR A 160 -13.99 10.50 -9.44
C TYR A 160 -14.41 11.91 -9.83
N ASN A 161 -13.88 12.93 -9.13
CA ASN A 161 -14.14 14.33 -9.42
C ASN A 161 -13.13 14.90 -10.43
N ASN A 162 -13.54 14.97 -11.69
CA ASN A 162 -12.69 15.50 -12.77
C ASN A 162 -12.29 16.98 -12.59
N SER A 163 -13.04 17.75 -11.79
CA SER A 163 -12.70 19.16 -11.53
C SER A 163 -11.46 19.34 -10.66
N LEU A 164 -10.96 18.27 -10.04
CA LEU A 164 -9.75 18.31 -9.20
C LEU A 164 -8.47 18.13 -10.00
N TRP A 165 -8.52 17.53 -11.20
CA TRP A 165 -7.32 17.25 -12.01
C TRP A 165 -6.48 18.48 -12.38
N PRO A 166 -7.05 19.66 -12.66
CA PRO A 166 -6.26 20.88 -12.87
C PRO A 166 -5.35 21.29 -11.70
N LYS A 167 -5.52 20.69 -10.52
CA LYS A 167 -4.65 20.91 -9.35
C LYS A 167 -3.36 20.08 -9.38
N VAL A 168 -3.25 19.10 -10.28
CA VAL A 168 -2.02 18.33 -10.52
C VAL A 168 -1.10 19.15 -11.43
N VAL A 169 -0.19 19.92 -10.84
CA VAL A 169 0.65 20.89 -11.57
C VAL A 169 2.14 20.58 -11.41
N ALA A 170 2.80 20.25 -12.52
CA ALA A 170 4.15 19.67 -12.54
C ALA A 170 5.24 20.44 -11.78
N ASP A 171 5.18 21.78 -11.70
CA ASP A 171 6.18 22.62 -11.05
C ASP A 171 5.89 22.92 -9.56
N LYS A 172 4.75 22.46 -9.04
CA LYS A 172 4.30 22.71 -7.65
C LYS A 172 4.21 21.46 -6.78
N VAL A 173 4.53 20.30 -7.36
CA VAL A 173 4.29 19.00 -6.73
C VAL A 173 5.57 18.18 -6.55
N VAL A 174 5.53 17.28 -5.59
CA VAL A 174 6.48 16.19 -5.42
C VAL A 174 5.69 14.89 -5.47
N PHE A 175 6.08 13.96 -6.33
CA PHE A 175 5.40 12.67 -6.49
C PHE A 175 5.28 11.93 -5.15
N GLU A 176 4.18 11.21 -4.99
CA GLU A 176 3.83 10.46 -3.79
C GLU A 176 4.99 9.59 -3.32
N PHE A 177 5.61 8.81 -4.22
CA PHE A 177 6.66 7.87 -3.79
C PHE A 177 7.85 8.55 -3.12
N ILE A 178 8.16 9.78 -3.56
CA ILE A 178 9.20 10.61 -2.97
C ILE A 178 8.73 11.15 -1.62
N ARG A 179 7.50 11.68 -1.54
CA ARG A 179 6.92 12.20 -0.29
C ARG A 179 6.84 11.12 0.78
N ASN A 180 6.39 9.92 0.42
CA ASN A 180 6.35 8.71 1.26
C ASN A 180 7.75 8.33 1.75
N THR A 181 8.72 8.23 0.84
CA THR A 181 10.12 7.94 1.20
C THR A 181 10.69 8.97 2.17
N VAL A 182 10.42 10.26 1.94
CA VAL A 182 10.90 11.35 2.81
C VAL A 182 10.23 11.31 4.18
N ALA A 183 8.91 11.11 4.23
CA ALA A 183 8.16 10.99 5.48
C ALA A 183 8.63 9.78 6.31
N ASN A 184 8.83 8.62 5.68
CA ASN A 184 9.33 7.41 6.34
C ASN A 184 10.74 7.59 6.93
N ARG A 185 11.59 8.40 6.29
CA ARG A 185 12.93 8.71 6.81
C ARG A 185 12.87 9.69 7.98
N MET A 186 12.06 10.73 7.88
CA MET A 186 12.14 11.89 8.79
C MET A 186 11.26 11.75 10.04
N ALA A 187 10.09 11.14 9.95
CA ALA A 187 9.08 11.22 10.99
C ALA A 187 9.39 10.36 12.23
N ARG A 188 9.08 10.91 13.42
CA ARG A 188 9.15 10.21 14.71
C ARG A 188 7.79 9.80 15.26
N THR A 189 6.72 10.46 14.79
CA THR A 189 5.34 10.22 15.24
C THR A 189 4.40 10.20 14.04
N GLY A 190 3.20 9.64 14.21
CA GLY A 190 2.16 9.66 13.17
C GLY A 190 1.79 11.08 12.71
N LYS A 191 1.73 12.03 13.64
CA LYS A 191 1.48 13.45 13.34
C LYS A 191 2.61 14.10 12.53
N GLU A 192 3.87 13.82 12.87
CA GLU A 192 4.99 14.34 12.08
C GLU A 192 4.99 13.74 10.67
N TRP A 193 4.69 12.44 10.55
CA TRP A 193 4.59 11.77 9.26
C TRP A 193 3.54 12.44 8.37
N SER A 194 2.35 12.71 8.91
CA SER A 194 1.27 13.36 8.17
C SER A 194 1.64 14.77 7.70
N GLN A 195 2.29 15.56 8.56
CA GLN A 195 2.75 16.91 8.23
C GLN A 195 3.84 16.93 7.16
N ILE A 196 4.75 15.96 7.18
CA ILE A 196 5.84 15.86 6.20
C ILE A 196 5.29 15.39 4.85
N PHE A 197 4.47 14.34 4.85
CA PHE A 197 3.84 13.80 3.64
C PHE A 197 2.94 14.81 2.92
N ALA A 198 2.29 15.71 3.67
CA ALA A 198 1.38 16.70 3.12
C ALA A 198 2.06 17.81 2.27
N LYS A 199 3.38 17.98 2.41
CA LYS A 199 4.13 19.00 1.67
C LYS A 199 4.13 18.67 0.17
N PHE A 200 3.80 19.67 -0.66
CA PHE A 200 3.82 19.55 -2.13
C PHE A 200 2.97 18.40 -2.68
N ASN A 201 1.81 18.15 -2.06
CA ASN A 201 0.83 17.14 -2.50
C ASN A 201 0.67 17.12 -4.03
N SER A 202 0.92 15.96 -4.63
CA SER A 202 0.85 15.76 -6.07
C SER A 202 -0.55 15.45 -6.59
N GLY A 203 -1.49 15.03 -5.76
CA GLY A 203 -2.81 14.56 -6.20
C GLY A 203 -2.76 13.30 -7.06
N THR A 204 -1.66 12.55 -6.98
CA THR A 204 -1.35 11.35 -7.75
C THR A 204 -0.97 10.27 -6.75
N TYR A 205 -1.31 9.01 -7.09
CA TYR A 205 -1.40 7.89 -6.15
C TYR A 205 -2.15 8.26 -4.85
N ASN A 206 -3.44 8.52 -5.00
CA ASN A 206 -4.28 8.98 -3.91
C ASN A 206 -4.61 7.82 -2.98
N ASN A 207 -4.23 7.92 -1.70
CA ASN A 207 -4.28 6.80 -0.77
C ASN A 207 -4.87 7.20 0.58
N GLN A 208 -5.39 6.21 1.32
CA GLN A 208 -5.59 6.28 2.77
C GLN A 208 -4.38 5.62 3.45
N PHE A 209 -3.47 6.44 3.95
CA PHE A 209 -2.35 6.00 4.77
C PHE A 209 -2.79 5.75 6.22
N MET A 210 -2.27 4.67 6.79
CA MET A 210 -2.33 4.33 8.20
C MET A 210 -0.92 4.38 8.77
N ILE A 211 -0.73 5.19 9.81
CA ILE A 211 0.55 5.35 10.50
C ILE A 211 0.35 4.91 11.94
N ILE A 212 0.90 3.74 12.24
CA ILE A 212 0.83 3.11 13.55
C ILE A 212 2.11 3.43 14.30
N ASP A 213 2.01 4.01 15.49
CA ASP A 213 3.14 4.28 16.35
C ASP A 213 3.25 3.21 17.45
N TYR A 214 4.09 2.20 17.25
CA TYR A 214 4.31 1.14 18.24
C TYR A 214 4.98 1.67 19.51
N ASN A 215 5.60 2.86 19.51
CA ASN A 215 6.10 3.49 20.74
C ASN A 215 4.95 3.95 21.65
N LYS A 216 3.72 4.03 21.14
CA LYS A 216 2.51 4.41 21.89
C LYS A 216 1.67 3.22 22.32
N PHE A 217 2.08 2.00 21.97
CA PHE A 217 1.40 0.78 22.36
C PHE A 217 2.21 0.02 23.41
N GLU A 218 1.58 -0.25 24.56
CA GLU A 218 2.15 -1.07 25.62
C GLU A 218 1.32 -2.35 25.77
N LYS A 219 2.00 -3.52 25.74
CA LYS A 219 1.33 -4.82 25.91
C LYS A 219 0.67 -4.89 27.29
N GLY A 220 -0.58 -5.35 27.32
CA GLY A 220 -1.42 -5.44 28.52
C GLY A 220 -2.32 -4.23 28.74
N VAL A 221 -2.16 -3.15 27.97
CA VAL A 221 -3.12 -2.04 27.95
C VAL A 221 -4.36 -2.46 27.17
N LYS A 222 -5.52 -2.45 27.84
CA LYS A 222 -6.80 -2.77 27.19
C LYS A 222 -7.11 -1.75 26.09
N PRO A 223 -7.85 -2.16 25.03
CA PRO A 223 -8.25 -1.24 23.97
C PRO A 223 -8.85 0.07 24.48
N SER A 224 -9.74 0.04 25.48
CA SER A 224 -10.37 1.24 26.06
C SER A 224 -9.39 2.27 26.63
N ASP A 225 -8.20 1.83 27.03
CA ASP A 225 -7.21 2.62 27.76
C ASP A 225 -6.04 3.06 26.84
N LEU A 226 -6.11 2.77 25.54
CA LEU A 226 -5.08 3.20 24.59
C LEU A 226 -4.90 4.71 24.61
N ALA A 227 -3.64 5.13 24.75
CA ALA A 227 -3.25 6.52 24.63
C ALA A 227 -3.53 7.03 23.21
N ASN A 228 -3.79 8.34 23.09
CA ASN A 228 -3.87 9.00 21.79
C ASN A 228 -2.55 8.82 21.00
N ASP A 229 -2.62 9.10 19.70
CA ASP A 229 -1.53 9.03 18.73
C ASP A 229 -1.00 7.61 18.43
N VAL A 230 -1.71 6.53 18.80
CA VAL A 230 -1.37 5.16 18.38
C VAL A 230 -1.62 4.95 16.89
N LEU A 231 -2.70 5.52 16.35
CA LEU A 231 -3.05 5.40 14.93
C LEU A 231 -3.43 6.75 14.34
N TRP A 232 -2.65 7.20 13.36
CA TRP A 232 -2.95 8.34 12.51
C TRP A 232 -3.39 7.88 11.13
N ILE A 233 -4.41 8.55 10.59
CA ILE A 233 -4.88 8.37 9.22
C ILE A 233 -4.57 9.62 8.41
N VAL A 234 -4.14 9.43 7.16
CA VAL A 234 -3.94 10.49 6.19
C VAL A 234 -4.61 10.09 4.89
N GLU A 235 -5.49 10.94 4.36
CA GLU A 235 -6.13 10.73 3.06
C GLU A 235 -5.77 11.87 2.11
N GLN A 236 -5.44 11.51 0.89
CA GLN A 236 -5.02 12.46 -0.15
C GLN A 236 -5.94 12.38 -1.37
N ILE A 237 -6.27 13.55 -1.91
CA ILE A 237 -6.84 13.75 -3.24
C ILE A 237 -6.16 14.95 -3.93
N PRO A 238 -6.40 15.24 -5.22
CA PRO A 238 -5.76 16.38 -5.85
C PRO A 238 -6.09 17.71 -5.15
N GLY A 239 -5.04 18.35 -4.64
CA GLY A 239 -5.07 19.65 -3.98
C GLY A 239 -5.72 19.66 -2.58
N TYR A 240 -5.94 18.51 -1.95
CA TYR A 240 -6.41 18.44 -0.57
C TYR A 240 -5.88 17.18 0.14
N ILE A 241 -5.47 17.35 1.40
CA ILE A 241 -5.07 16.26 2.29
C ILE A 241 -5.78 16.50 3.62
N GLU A 242 -6.31 15.43 4.19
CA GLU A 242 -6.84 15.42 5.54
C GLU A 242 -6.10 14.38 6.39
N SER A 243 -5.85 14.70 7.66
CA SER A 243 -5.22 13.77 8.59
C SER A 243 -5.74 13.94 10.00
N ALA A 244 -5.90 12.84 10.73
CA ALA A 244 -6.32 12.85 12.12
C ALA A 244 -5.75 11.67 12.90
N ASP A 245 -5.61 11.87 14.21
CA ASP A 245 -5.52 10.76 15.16
C ASP A 245 -6.90 10.09 15.27
N VAL A 246 -6.96 8.80 14.94
CA VAL A 246 -8.19 7.98 15.00
C VAL A 246 -8.08 6.87 16.06
N THR A 247 -7.14 6.98 17.00
CA THR A 247 -6.98 6.02 18.11
C THR A 247 -8.31 5.72 18.82
N HIS A 248 -9.23 6.70 18.91
CA HIS A 248 -10.57 6.48 19.46
C HIS A 248 -11.35 5.33 18.79
N VAL A 249 -11.16 5.10 17.48
CA VAL A 249 -11.77 3.98 16.77
C VAL A 249 -11.19 2.64 17.25
N LEU A 250 -9.88 2.57 17.52
CA LEU A 250 -9.27 1.40 18.13
C LEU A 250 -9.78 1.16 19.55
N ARG A 251 -10.03 2.23 20.32
CA ARG A 251 -10.63 2.10 21.67
C ARG A 251 -12.03 1.51 21.63
N GLU A 252 -12.84 1.93 20.65
CA GLU A 252 -14.26 1.56 20.57
C GLU A 252 -14.50 0.25 19.84
N GLN A 253 -13.77 -0.01 18.75
CA GLN A 253 -14.02 -1.12 17.85
C GLN A 253 -12.97 -2.24 17.98
N HIS A 254 -11.81 -1.92 18.56
CA HIS A 254 -10.62 -2.78 18.68
C HIS A 254 -9.92 -3.07 17.34
N TYR A 255 -10.36 -2.49 16.23
CA TYR A 255 -9.71 -2.62 14.93
C TYR A 255 -9.95 -1.40 14.02
N TRP A 256 -9.10 -1.23 13.02
CA TRP A 256 -9.27 -0.31 11.91
C TRP A 256 -9.15 -1.09 10.60
N PRO A 257 -10.21 -1.15 9.77
CA PRO A 257 -10.14 -1.72 8.43
C PRO A 257 -9.85 -0.65 7.37
N SER A 258 -9.20 -1.04 6.27
CA SER A 258 -9.03 -0.19 5.08
C SER A 258 -9.27 -1.00 3.80
N TYR A 259 -10.00 -0.42 2.84
CA TYR A 259 -10.55 -1.15 1.69
C TYR A 259 -10.92 -0.23 0.51
N ASN A 260 -10.06 0.74 0.19
CA ASN A 260 -10.17 1.62 -1.00
C ASN A 260 -11.39 2.56 -1.03
N VAL A 261 -11.99 2.87 0.12
CA VAL A 261 -13.02 3.89 0.26
C VAL A 261 -12.58 4.89 1.33
N PRO A 262 -12.61 6.21 1.05
CA PRO A 262 -12.22 7.22 2.04
C PRO A 262 -13.08 7.16 3.30
N TYR A 263 -12.43 7.29 4.45
CA TYR A 263 -13.03 7.43 5.77
C TYR A 263 -13.48 8.87 6.03
N PHE A 264 -12.65 9.87 5.70
CA PHE A 264 -13.00 11.26 5.96
C PHE A 264 -14.12 11.68 5.00
N LYS A 265 -15.26 12.09 5.56
CA LYS A 265 -16.44 12.47 4.79
C LYS A 265 -16.16 13.58 3.78
N SER A 266 -15.33 14.55 4.15
CA SER A 266 -14.80 15.60 3.29
C SER A 266 -14.10 15.05 2.05
N ILE A 267 -13.19 14.09 2.22
CA ILE A 267 -12.47 13.43 1.11
C ILE A 267 -13.45 12.65 0.25
N TYR A 268 -14.33 11.84 0.88
CA TYR A 268 -15.38 11.07 0.20
C TYR A 268 -16.26 11.96 -0.69
N ASP A 269 -16.72 13.10 -0.18
CA ASP A 269 -17.56 14.05 -0.91
C ASP A 269 -16.78 14.78 -2.01
N MET A 270 -15.57 15.30 -1.71
CA MET A 270 -14.75 16.05 -2.66
C MET A 270 -14.27 15.20 -3.84
N SER A 271 -14.04 13.90 -3.62
CA SER A 271 -13.64 12.94 -4.66
C SER A 271 -14.81 12.30 -5.41
N ASP A 272 -16.04 12.76 -5.16
CA ASP A 272 -17.28 12.36 -5.85
C ASP A 272 -17.66 10.87 -5.68
N TYR A 273 -17.31 10.25 -4.54
CA TYR A 273 -17.80 8.91 -4.20
C TYR A 273 -19.32 8.87 -4.02
N THR A 274 -19.95 9.98 -3.62
CA THR A 274 -21.42 10.08 -3.49
C THR A 274 -22.12 9.77 -4.82
N SER A 275 -21.65 10.31 -5.95
CA SER A 275 -22.21 10.00 -7.26
C SER A 275 -21.96 8.55 -7.67
N GLN A 276 -20.79 8.00 -7.35
CA GLN A 276 -20.50 6.58 -7.60
C GLN A 276 -21.41 5.65 -6.79
N TYR A 277 -21.67 5.98 -5.53
CA TYR A 277 -22.62 5.24 -4.68
C TYR A 277 -24.04 5.30 -5.23
N ILE A 278 -24.53 6.46 -5.68
CA ILE A 278 -25.86 6.56 -6.31
C ILE A 278 -25.95 5.65 -7.55
N LYS A 279 -24.87 5.58 -8.33
CA LYS A 279 -24.84 4.83 -9.59
C LYS A 279 -24.65 3.32 -9.40
N TYR A 280 -23.80 2.91 -8.47
CA TYR A 280 -23.31 1.53 -8.35
C TYR A 280 -23.54 0.89 -6.98
N GLY A 281 -24.13 1.64 -6.04
CA GLY A 281 -24.53 1.15 -4.73
C GLY A 281 -23.36 0.89 -3.78
N ASP A 282 -23.55 -0.12 -2.93
CA ASP A 282 -22.71 -0.41 -1.76
C ASP A 282 -21.23 -0.69 -2.08
N PHE A 283 -20.87 -0.92 -3.34
CA PHE A 283 -19.47 -1.02 -3.76
C PHE A 283 -18.63 0.23 -3.44
N PHE A 284 -19.28 1.40 -3.40
CA PHE A 284 -18.64 2.67 -3.04
C PHE A 284 -19.00 3.15 -1.63
N SER A 285 -19.81 2.40 -0.88
CA SER A 285 -20.20 2.77 0.48
C SER A 285 -19.09 2.41 1.46
N TYR A 286 -18.59 3.39 2.24
CA TYR A 286 -17.61 3.13 3.28
C TYR A 286 -18.07 2.03 4.25
N GLU A 287 -19.34 2.04 4.65
CA GLU A 287 -19.89 1.13 5.66
C GLU A 287 -20.39 -0.21 5.13
N LYS A 288 -20.64 -0.32 3.82
CA LYS A 288 -21.39 -1.43 3.22
C LYS A 288 -20.68 -2.12 2.06
N THR A 289 -19.45 -1.74 1.71
CA THR A 289 -18.67 -2.58 0.79
C THR A 289 -18.59 -4.02 1.32
N ALA A 290 -18.49 -5.00 0.43
CA ALA A 290 -18.33 -6.39 0.82
C ALA A 290 -17.18 -6.59 1.82
N ARG A 291 -16.04 -5.90 1.61
CA ARG A 291 -14.88 -5.95 2.51
C ARG A 291 -15.16 -5.32 3.87
N ALA A 292 -15.83 -4.18 3.94
CA ALA A 292 -16.26 -3.58 5.20
C ALA A 292 -17.13 -4.55 6.01
N LEU A 293 -18.08 -5.21 5.33
CA LEU A 293 -18.98 -6.17 5.95
C LEU A 293 -18.24 -7.45 6.42
N ILE A 294 -17.31 -7.98 5.62
CA ILE A 294 -16.50 -9.16 5.99
C ILE A 294 -15.60 -8.83 7.19
N PHE A 295 -14.88 -7.70 7.15
CA PHE A 295 -14.07 -7.26 8.30
C PHE A 295 -14.93 -7.10 9.56
N ARG A 296 -16.08 -6.43 9.47
CA ARG A 296 -16.99 -6.25 10.61
C ARG A 296 -17.46 -7.59 11.19
N ARG A 297 -17.75 -8.58 10.32
CA ARG A 297 -18.20 -9.92 10.73
C ARG A 297 -17.10 -10.75 11.37
N ASP A 298 -15.88 -10.69 10.84
CA ASP A 298 -14.86 -11.72 11.09
C ASP A 298 -13.63 -11.23 11.87
N GLN A 299 -13.42 -9.92 12.05
CA GLN A 299 -12.24 -9.39 12.76
C GLN A 299 -12.08 -9.93 14.19
N ASN A 300 -13.19 -10.26 14.86
CA ASN A 300 -13.18 -10.80 16.22
C ASN A 300 -12.65 -12.24 16.29
N LYS A 301 -12.57 -12.95 15.16
CA LYS A 301 -11.96 -14.28 15.07
C LYS A 301 -10.43 -14.22 15.09
N VAL A 302 -9.85 -13.03 14.90
CA VAL A 302 -8.40 -12.81 14.95
C VAL A 302 -7.95 -12.75 16.41
N THR A 303 -7.21 -13.78 16.82
CA THR A 303 -6.68 -13.95 18.19
C THR A 303 -5.17 -14.19 18.20
N ASP A 304 -4.59 -14.50 17.04
CA ASP A 304 -3.16 -14.75 16.82
C ASP A 304 -2.76 -14.41 15.37
N LEU A 305 -1.48 -14.53 15.04
CA LEU A 305 -0.98 -14.24 13.69
C LEU A 305 -1.52 -15.22 12.63
N ASP A 306 -1.86 -16.46 13.01
CA ASP A 306 -2.39 -17.48 12.09
C ASP A 306 -3.84 -17.18 11.68
N SER A 307 -4.67 -16.78 12.64
CA SER A 307 -6.05 -16.32 12.40
C SER A 307 -6.09 -14.99 11.66
N LEU A 308 -5.14 -14.08 11.91
CA LEU A 308 -4.94 -12.87 11.11
C LEU A 308 -4.57 -13.21 9.65
N TYR A 309 -3.61 -14.13 9.47
CA TYR A 309 -3.21 -14.61 8.14
C TYR A 309 -4.41 -15.18 7.37
N LYS A 310 -5.23 -16.04 8.01
CA LYS A 310 -6.45 -16.59 7.40
C LYS A 310 -7.44 -15.51 6.98
N LEU A 311 -7.74 -14.54 7.85
CA LEU A 311 -8.64 -13.43 7.51
C LEU A 311 -8.10 -12.64 6.31
N MET A 312 -6.82 -12.34 6.30
CA MET A 312 -6.20 -11.52 5.26
C MET A 312 -5.94 -12.27 3.96
N ARG A 313 -6.14 -13.59 3.94
CA ARG A 313 -6.17 -14.44 2.75
C ARG A 313 -7.58 -14.88 2.36
N TYR A 314 -8.60 -14.49 3.12
CA TYR A 314 -9.95 -15.02 2.97
C TYR A 314 -10.57 -14.67 1.61
N ASN A 315 -10.98 -15.72 0.89
CA ASN A 315 -11.85 -15.61 -0.28
C ASN A 315 -12.67 -16.87 -0.48
N ASP A 316 -13.91 -16.89 0.01
CA ASP A 316 -14.89 -17.97 -0.23
C ASP A 316 -16.07 -17.49 -1.09
N PHE A 317 -15.78 -16.78 -2.19
CA PHE A 317 -16.77 -15.97 -2.91
C PHE A 317 -18.00 -16.72 -3.45
N LYS A 318 -17.90 -18.04 -3.66
CA LYS A 318 -19.03 -18.84 -4.15
C LYS A 318 -20.06 -19.13 -3.06
N ASN A 319 -19.60 -19.20 -1.81
CA ASN A 319 -20.42 -19.61 -0.66
C ASN A 319 -20.76 -18.42 0.25
N ASP A 320 -19.89 -17.42 0.37
CA ASP A 320 -20.11 -16.26 1.23
C ASP A 320 -21.27 -15.38 0.70
N PRO A 321 -22.34 -15.15 1.50
CA PRO A 321 -23.42 -14.25 1.12
C PRO A 321 -22.97 -12.80 0.91
N LEU A 322 -21.86 -12.36 1.52
CA LEU A 322 -21.30 -11.01 1.32
C LEU A 322 -20.57 -10.87 -0.02
N SER A 323 -20.33 -11.98 -0.72
CA SER A 323 -19.73 -11.99 -2.06
C SER A 323 -20.75 -11.97 -3.21
N ARG A 324 -22.05 -11.82 -2.88
CA ARG A 324 -23.14 -11.76 -3.86
C ARG A 324 -23.19 -10.39 -4.54
N CYS A 325 -23.47 -10.39 -5.85
CA CYS A 325 -23.76 -9.17 -6.61
C CYS A 325 -24.97 -9.36 -7.52
N ASN A 326 -25.56 -8.25 -7.99
CA ASN A 326 -26.55 -8.26 -9.07
C ASN A 326 -25.84 -8.47 -10.42
N CYS A 327 -25.33 -9.68 -10.60
CA CYS A 327 -24.43 -10.10 -11.67
C CYS A 327 -24.79 -11.54 -12.08
N SER A 328 -24.25 -12.02 -13.19
CA SER A 328 -24.38 -13.41 -13.64
C SER A 328 -23.00 -13.99 -13.91
N PRO A 329 -22.52 -15.02 -13.18
CA PRO A 329 -23.17 -15.66 -12.02
C PRO A 329 -23.41 -14.68 -10.84
N PRO A 330 -24.29 -15.00 -9.87
CA PRO A 330 -24.73 -14.05 -8.82
C PRO A 330 -23.71 -13.88 -7.68
N TYR A 331 -22.43 -13.87 -8.02
CA TYR A 331 -21.30 -13.69 -7.11
C TYR A 331 -20.09 -13.16 -7.88
N THR A 332 -19.14 -12.57 -7.17
CA THR A 332 -17.85 -12.16 -7.73
C THR A 332 -16.71 -12.46 -6.77
N ALA A 333 -15.60 -12.96 -7.31
CA ALA A 333 -14.35 -13.19 -6.59
C ALA A 333 -13.61 -11.90 -6.20
N GLU A 334 -14.10 -10.73 -6.63
CA GLU A 334 -13.66 -9.40 -6.18
C GLU A 334 -14.19 -9.07 -4.78
N TYR A 335 -15.35 -9.61 -4.38
CA TYR A 335 -15.98 -9.34 -3.09
C TYR A 335 -15.41 -10.25 -1.99
N ALA A 336 -14.14 -10.08 -1.68
CA ALA A 336 -13.41 -10.82 -0.66
C ALA A 336 -12.33 -9.94 -0.02
N ILE A 337 -11.70 -10.38 1.07
CA ILE A 337 -10.54 -9.67 1.64
C ILE A 337 -9.32 -9.83 0.73
N ALA A 338 -9.17 -10.99 0.09
CA ALA A 338 -8.12 -11.28 -0.88
C ALA A 338 -8.71 -11.67 -2.24
N ALA A 339 -9.00 -10.70 -3.12
CA ALA A 339 -9.68 -10.97 -4.39
C ALA A 339 -8.97 -11.99 -5.32
N ARG A 340 -9.77 -12.67 -6.14
CA ARG A 340 -9.36 -13.69 -7.12
C ARG A 340 -10.10 -13.50 -8.45
N CYS A 341 -9.95 -12.35 -9.10
CA CYS A 341 -10.74 -12.01 -10.28
C CYS A 341 -10.50 -12.95 -11.47
N ASP A 342 -9.40 -13.69 -11.47
CA ASP A 342 -9.12 -14.77 -12.43
C ASP A 342 -10.10 -15.96 -12.33
N LEU A 343 -10.83 -16.08 -11.23
CA LEU A 343 -11.83 -17.14 -11.01
C LEU A 343 -13.25 -16.74 -11.40
N ASN A 344 -13.46 -15.47 -11.78
CA ASN A 344 -14.74 -15.01 -12.32
C ASN A 344 -14.98 -15.61 -13.71
N ASP A 345 -16.26 -15.70 -14.12
CA ASP A 345 -16.58 -16.15 -15.48
C ASP A 345 -16.23 -15.04 -16.49
N PRO A 346 -15.34 -15.27 -17.48
CA PRO A 346 -15.06 -14.31 -18.56
C PRO A 346 -16.27 -13.97 -19.41
N ASN A 347 -17.29 -14.84 -19.45
CA ASN A 347 -18.57 -14.57 -20.13
C ASN A 347 -19.64 -14.04 -19.18
N GLY A 348 -19.28 -13.77 -17.92
CA GLY A 348 -20.20 -13.26 -16.92
C GLY A 348 -20.63 -11.82 -17.20
N ARG A 349 -21.81 -11.46 -16.68
CA ARG A 349 -22.33 -10.10 -16.74
C ARG A 349 -22.19 -9.44 -15.38
N TYR A 350 -21.35 -8.40 -15.31
CA TYR A 350 -21.06 -7.67 -14.09
C TYR A 350 -21.52 -6.20 -14.21
N PRO A 351 -22.04 -5.59 -13.13
CA PRO A 351 -22.51 -4.21 -13.17
C PRO A 351 -21.38 -3.17 -13.22
N ILE A 352 -20.15 -3.58 -12.86
CA ILE A 352 -18.95 -2.77 -12.87
C ILE A 352 -17.81 -3.66 -13.37
N ASP A 353 -16.96 -3.14 -14.25
CA ASP A 353 -15.87 -3.91 -14.88
C ASP A 353 -14.91 -4.53 -13.85
N SER A 354 -14.68 -3.85 -12.72
CA SER A 354 -13.82 -4.34 -11.64
C SER A 354 -14.35 -5.60 -10.95
N LEU A 355 -15.66 -5.89 -11.05
CA LEU A 355 -16.23 -7.13 -10.51
C LEU A 355 -16.04 -8.33 -11.45
N GLY A 356 -15.56 -8.11 -12.68
CA GLY A 356 -15.47 -9.13 -13.71
C GLY A 356 -14.20 -9.97 -13.69
N PHE A 357 -14.04 -10.77 -14.74
CA PHE A 357 -12.83 -11.56 -14.98
C PHE A 357 -11.67 -10.65 -15.36
N ARG A 358 -10.59 -10.70 -14.58
CA ARG A 358 -9.37 -9.89 -14.78
C ARG A 358 -8.14 -10.68 -14.35
N SER A 359 -6.99 -10.37 -14.96
CA SER A 359 -5.68 -10.81 -14.48
C SER A 359 -5.25 -9.98 -13.26
N HIS A 360 -6.08 -10.00 -12.21
CA HIS A 360 -6.00 -9.10 -11.06
C HIS A 360 -6.54 -9.78 -9.80
N GLY A 361 -6.03 -9.40 -8.65
CA GLY A 361 -6.49 -9.90 -7.35
C GLY A 361 -5.43 -9.62 -6.28
N ALA A 362 -5.64 -10.13 -5.08
CA ALA A 362 -4.60 -10.09 -4.05
C ALA A 362 -3.38 -10.89 -4.50
N ILE A 363 -2.19 -10.32 -4.39
CA ILE A 363 -0.93 -10.94 -4.85
C ILE A 363 0.05 -11.24 -3.72
N ASP A 364 -0.32 -10.92 -2.48
CA ASP A 364 0.44 -11.25 -1.29
C ASP A 364 -0.42 -11.15 -0.01
N VAL A 365 0.22 -11.38 1.13
CA VAL A 365 -0.13 -10.78 2.43
C VAL A 365 1.16 -10.51 3.19
N LYS A 366 1.20 -9.42 3.96
CA LYS A 366 2.25 -9.09 4.94
C LYS A 366 1.59 -8.81 6.28
N LEU A 367 2.09 -9.39 7.35
CA LEU A 367 1.60 -9.17 8.71
C LEU A 367 2.75 -9.09 9.73
N THR A 368 2.52 -8.31 10.77
CA THR A 368 3.42 -8.17 11.92
C THR A 368 2.61 -7.99 13.20
N ASN A 369 3.29 -8.14 14.33
CA ASN A 369 2.81 -7.81 15.66
C ASN A 369 3.89 -7.02 16.41
N SER A 370 3.67 -6.65 17.68
CA SER A 370 4.68 -5.90 18.45
C SER A 370 6.04 -6.60 18.50
N ASP A 371 6.06 -7.94 18.65
CA ASP A 371 7.32 -8.69 18.75
C ASP A 371 8.08 -8.70 17.42
N LEU A 372 7.43 -9.01 16.31
CA LEU A 372 8.05 -9.00 14.98
C LEU A 372 8.47 -7.59 14.58
N PHE A 373 7.62 -6.59 14.86
CA PHE A 373 7.91 -5.19 14.58
C PHE A 373 9.20 -4.72 15.27
N SER A 374 9.46 -5.16 16.50
CA SER A 374 10.68 -4.77 17.24
C SER A 374 12.00 -5.14 16.54
N ARG A 375 11.95 -6.09 15.61
CA ARG A 375 13.08 -6.55 14.79
C ARG A 375 12.97 -6.11 13.33
N LEU A 376 11.94 -5.31 13.01
CA LEU A 376 11.52 -4.97 11.66
C LEU A 376 11.25 -6.23 10.83
N GLU A 377 10.65 -7.25 11.44
CA GLU A 377 10.32 -8.53 10.81
C GLU A 377 8.83 -8.60 10.47
N MET A 378 8.49 -9.45 9.51
CA MET A 378 7.12 -9.70 9.10
C MET A 378 6.95 -11.18 8.73
N ILE A 379 5.72 -11.66 8.80
CA ILE A 379 5.31 -12.86 8.07
C ILE A 379 4.79 -12.38 6.71
N ALA A 380 5.24 -13.04 5.64
CA ALA A 380 4.85 -12.70 4.28
C ALA A 380 4.47 -13.95 3.50
N ASN A 381 3.47 -13.86 2.64
CA ASN A 381 3.15 -14.89 1.66
C ASN A 381 2.95 -14.23 0.29
N SER A 382 3.56 -14.80 -0.74
CA SER A 382 3.51 -14.27 -2.11
C SER A 382 2.56 -15.11 -2.98
N GLY A 383 1.80 -14.43 -3.82
CA GLY A 383 0.86 -15.03 -4.77
C GLY A 383 -0.61 -14.93 -4.33
N PRO A 384 -1.55 -15.27 -5.23
CA PRO A 384 -2.98 -15.21 -4.94
C PRO A 384 -3.40 -16.20 -3.85
N SER A 385 -4.54 -15.91 -3.19
CA SER A 385 -5.07 -16.79 -2.13
C SER A 385 -5.40 -18.16 -2.66
N TYR A 386 -4.97 -19.19 -1.95
CA TYR A 386 -5.29 -20.60 -2.23
C TYR A 386 -5.86 -21.33 -1.00
N GLU A 387 -6.27 -20.59 0.04
CA GLU A 387 -6.81 -21.17 1.28
C GLU A 387 -8.16 -21.86 1.01
N GLU A 388 -9.12 -21.13 0.43
CA GLU A 388 -10.43 -21.67 0.00
C GLU A 388 -10.55 -21.81 -1.53
N GLN A 389 -9.51 -21.41 -2.27
CA GLN A 389 -9.51 -21.37 -3.74
C GLN A 389 -8.40 -22.25 -4.32
N PRO A 390 -8.52 -22.72 -5.58
CA PRO A 390 -7.41 -23.42 -6.22
C PRO A 390 -6.19 -22.49 -6.35
N PRO A 391 -4.95 -23.00 -6.15
CA PRO A 391 -3.74 -22.24 -6.43
C PRO A 391 -3.77 -21.65 -7.85
N PHE A 392 -3.33 -20.40 -7.99
CA PHE A 392 -3.20 -19.79 -9.30
C PHE A 392 -2.08 -20.46 -10.10
N GLN A 393 -2.30 -20.69 -11.39
CA GLN A 393 -1.34 -21.30 -12.30
C GLN A 393 -1.43 -20.65 -13.69
N TRP A 394 -0.32 -20.09 -14.19
CA TRP A 394 -0.24 -19.41 -15.48
C TRP A 394 -0.56 -20.33 -16.67
N SER A 395 -0.09 -21.57 -16.64
CA SER A 395 -0.38 -22.56 -17.67
C SER A 395 -1.80 -23.13 -17.64
N ASN A 396 -2.54 -22.89 -16.55
CA ASN A 396 -3.90 -23.39 -16.32
C ASN A 396 -4.84 -22.26 -15.89
N THR A 397 -4.86 -21.17 -16.65
CA THR A 397 -5.81 -20.07 -16.48
C THR A 397 -6.44 -19.69 -17.81
N ARG A 398 -7.56 -18.96 -17.76
CA ARG A 398 -8.22 -18.36 -18.93
C ARG A 398 -7.60 -17.02 -19.33
N ILE A 399 -6.63 -16.51 -18.56
CA ILE A 399 -5.91 -15.28 -18.85
C ILE A 399 -4.98 -15.52 -20.04
N VAL A 400 -5.04 -14.65 -21.04
CA VAL A 400 -4.26 -14.76 -22.28
C VAL A 400 -3.45 -13.49 -22.53
N GLY A 401 -2.30 -13.64 -23.19
CA GLY A 401 -1.51 -12.49 -23.68
C GLY A 401 -0.76 -11.69 -22.62
N VAL A 402 -0.67 -12.16 -21.37
CA VAL A 402 0.04 -11.49 -20.28
C VAL A 402 1.48 -12.00 -20.19
N LEU A 403 2.46 -11.11 -20.36
CA LEU A 403 3.88 -11.43 -20.13
C LEU A 403 4.17 -11.54 -18.62
N HIS A 404 4.85 -12.63 -18.23
CA HIS A 404 5.14 -12.96 -16.83
C HIS A 404 6.53 -13.61 -16.68
N SER A 405 7.51 -13.13 -17.47
CA SER A 405 8.87 -13.66 -17.47
C SER A 405 9.50 -13.65 -16.08
N GLY A 406 10.11 -14.77 -15.69
CA GLY A 406 10.75 -14.94 -14.39
C GLY A 406 9.79 -15.28 -13.24
N GLN A 407 8.48 -15.26 -13.46
CA GLN A 407 7.53 -15.75 -12.48
C GLN A 407 7.44 -17.28 -12.47
N PRO A 408 7.17 -17.90 -11.32
CA PRO A 408 6.77 -19.30 -11.21
C PRO A 408 5.48 -19.58 -11.99
N ASP A 409 5.32 -20.77 -12.55
CA ASP A 409 4.06 -21.16 -13.21
C ASP A 409 2.91 -21.30 -12.21
N THR A 410 3.13 -22.02 -11.11
CA THR A 410 2.14 -22.22 -10.03
C THR A 410 2.50 -21.41 -8.79
N PHE A 411 1.53 -20.66 -8.26
CA PHE A 411 1.64 -19.87 -7.03
C PHE A 411 1.00 -20.62 -5.86
N LYS A 412 1.78 -21.49 -5.24
CA LYS A 412 1.42 -22.24 -4.02
C LYS A 412 2.54 -22.14 -2.97
N PHE A 413 2.98 -20.92 -2.70
CA PHE A 413 4.05 -20.65 -1.74
C PHE A 413 3.49 -20.68 -0.32
N PRO A 414 4.20 -21.24 0.67
CA PRO A 414 3.82 -21.08 2.06
C PRO A 414 4.06 -19.65 2.54
N ALA A 415 3.44 -19.28 3.67
CA ALA A 415 3.88 -18.11 4.42
C ALA A 415 5.28 -18.32 4.98
N VAL A 416 6.09 -17.26 4.97
CA VAL A 416 7.46 -17.27 5.50
C VAL A 416 7.63 -16.19 6.55
N HIS A 417 8.33 -16.52 7.65
CA HIS A 417 8.82 -15.52 8.59
C HIS A 417 10.09 -14.89 8.01
N VAL A 418 10.00 -13.62 7.66
CA VAL A 418 11.06 -12.83 7.07
C VAL A 418 11.97 -12.34 8.19
N LYS A 419 13.13 -13.00 8.33
CA LYS A 419 14.18 -12.63 9.28
C LYS A 419 15.29 -11.90 8.53
N TRP A 420 15.82 -10.86 9.14
CA TRP A 420 16.96 -10.13 8.60
C TRP A 420 18.24 -10.61 9.27
N THR A 421 19.23 -11.01 8.48
CA THR A 421 20.54 -11.41 9.01
C THR A 421 21.10 -10.27 9.88
N PRO A 422 21.59 -10.54 11.10
CA PRO A 422 22.10 -9.49 11.97
C PRO A 422 23.35 -8.86 11.36
N THR A 423 23.23 -7.68 10.78
CA THR A 423 24.35 -6.76 10.67
C THR A 423 24.48 -6.05 12.01
N LEU A 424 25.21 -6.64 12.96
CA LEU A 424 25.57 -6.03 14.27
C LEU A 424 24.46 -5.10 14.83
N MET A 425 23.26 -5.62 15.12
CA MET A 425 22.19 -4.84 15.73
C MET A 425 22.03 -5.22 17.20
N HIS A 426 22.01 -4.21 18.08
CA HIS A 426 21.42 -4.34 19.41
C HIS A 426 19.89 -4.33 19.28
N PRO A 427 19.15 -5.12 20.07
CA PRO A 427 17.69 -5.07 20.09
C PRO A 427 17.21 -3.65 20.38
N ILE A 428 16.22 -3.16 19.60
CA ILE A 428 15.54 -1.90 19.92
C ILE A 428 14.63 -2.20 21.12
N SER A 429 15.03 -1.76 22.31
CA SER A 429 14.18 -1.77 23.49
C SER A 429 13.23 -0.58 23.39
N PHE A 430 11.96 -0.85 23.15
CA PHE A 430 10.90 0.12 23.39
C PHE A 430 10.74 0.26 24.92
N ARG A 431 10.69 1.50 25.41
CA ARG A 431 10.50 1.82 26.82
C ARG A 431 9.08 2.30 27.06
#